data_AF-A0A9D7Q045-F1
#
_entry.id   AF-A0A9D7Q045-F1
#
_cell.length_a   1.000
_cell.length_b   1.000
_cell.length_c   1.000
_cell.angle_alpha   90.00
_cell.angle_beta   90.00
_cell.angle_gamma   90.00
#
_symmetry.space_group_name_H-M   'P 1'
#
loop_
_entity.id
_entity.type
_entity.pdbx_description
1 polymer ?
#
loop_
_entity_poly.entity_id
_entity_poly.type
_entity_poly.pdbx_seq_one_letter_code
_entity_poly.pdbx_strand_id
1 'polypeptide(L)'
;MEIPVHWHELKSNPKLEKCEVFINNQGSLFKLTEEEYDIISDVIDNKNIIEQKKIDVKDYKFNEDPEKPFLSESKFEDIINLLKRKKNIILQGAPGVGKDFSQKKIAYQFMGKEDDSQIQLVQFHQSYSYEDFIQGIRPNENGSYSIKNGIFFSFCRRAENHPEKEFFFIIDEINRGNLSKIFGEMMMLLEPDKRNDKYAVRLTYSDDGEKFHIPDNVYLIGTMNTADRSLAMVDYALRRRFAFVNIEPEFGDQFAKYLSDSKVDNILLIKFLILWKRQIQRSKRYQS
;
A
#
# COMPACT_ATOMS: atom_id res chain seq x y z
N MET A 1 -0.24 -17.78 18.70
CA MET A 1 -1.57 -18.11 19.25
C MET A 1 -2.57 -17.49 18.33
N GLU A 2 -3.49 -18.27 17.77
CA GLU A 2 -4.64 -17.74 17.02
C GLU A 2 -5.46 -16.87 17.97
N ILE A 3 -5.85 -15.68 17.51
CA ILE A 3 -6.58 -14.72 18.33
C ILE A 3 -8.07 -14.88 18.00
N PRO A 4 -8.91 -15.17 19.00
CA PRO A 4 -10.29 -15.56 18.74
C PRO A 4 -11.11 -14.39 18.16
N VAL A 5 -11.78 -14.65 17.03
CA VAL A 5 -12.80 -13.75 16.48
C VAL A 5 -14.03 -13.78 17.39
N HIS A 6 -14.56 -12.61 17.76
CA HIS A 6 -15.74 -12.56 18.61
C HIS A 6 -16.98 -12.90 17.80
N TRP A 7 -17.88 -13.69 18.39
CA TRP A 7 -19.14 -14.11 17.75
C TRP A 7 -19.95 -12.96 17.12
N HIS A 8 -19.95 -11.78 17.77
CA HIS A 8 -20.66 -10.60 17.27
C HIS A 8 -20.04 -10.00 16.00
N GLU A 9 -18.72 -10.15 15.80
CA GLU A 9 -18.00 -9.63 14.62
C GLU A 9 -18.34 -10.42 13.35
N LEU A 10 -18.59 -11.72 13.49
CA LEU A 10 -19.09 -12.53 12.38
C LEU A 10 -20.59 -12.29 12.15
N LYS A 11 -21.36 -12.16 13.24
CA LYS A 11 -22.81 -11.94 13.16
C LYS A 11 -23.19 -10.57 12.56
N SER A 12 -22.32 -9.57 12.65
CA SER A 12 -22.57 -8.25 12.07
C SER A 12 -22.40 -8.21 10.55
N ASN A 13 -21.84 -9.26 9.93
CA ASN A 13 -21.71 -9.34 8.49
C ASN A 13 -23.05 -9.78 7.84
N PRO A 14 -23.71 -8.93 7.03
CA PRO A 14 -25.01 -9.26 6.43
C PRO A 14 -24.97 -10.52 5.55
N LYS A 15 -23.80 -10.82 4.97
CA LYS A 15 -23.61 -12.01 4.12
C LYS A 15 -23.56 -13.32 4.92
N LEU A 16 -23.33 -13.25 6.23
CA LEU A 16 -23.34 -14.40 7.13
C LEU A 16 -24.70 -14.60 7.83
N GLU A 17 -25.69 -13.74 7.60
CA GLU A 17 -26.98 -13.79 8.32
C GLU A 17 -27.71 -15.13 8.15
N LYS A 18 -27.53 -15.77 7.00
CA LYS A 18 -28.16 -17.07 6.66
C LYS A 18 -27.29 -18.28 6.98
N CYS A 19 -26.08 -18.08 7.49
CA CYS A 19 -25.17 -19.19 7.75
C CYS A 19 -25.73 -20.07 8.87
N GLU A 20 -25.64 -21.39 8.65
CA GLU A 20 -26.28 -22.42 9.49
C GLU A 20 -25.93 -22.24 10.97
N VAL A 21 -24.67 -21.86 11.24
CA VAL A 21 -24.14 -21.63 12.59
C VAL A 21 -24.85 -20.48 13.33
N PHE A 22 -25.35 -19.46 12.62
CA PHE A 22 -26.06 -18.31 13.24
C PHE A 22 -27.57 -18.52 13.36
N ILE A 23 -28.14 -19.44 12.56
CA ILE A 23 -29.55 -19.82 12.64
C ILE A 23 -29.77 -20.89 13.71
N ASN A 24 -28.87 -21.88 13.78
CA ASN A 24 -28.94 -22.96 14.77
C ASN A 24 -27.53 -23.27 15.30
N ASN A 25 -27.29 -22.98 16.57
CA ASN A 25 -25.98 -23.16 17.20
C ASN A 25 -25.87 -24.41 18.08
N GLN A 26 -26.85 -25.33 18.03
CA GLN A 26 -26.88 -26.54 18.87
C GLN A 26 -26.13 -27.73 18.23
N GLY A 27 -24.93 -27.50 17.71
CA GLY A 27 -24.12 -28.52 17.03
C GLY A 27 -22.62 -28.20 17.06
N SER A 28 -21.78 -29.16 16.65
CA SER A 28 -20.31 -29.01 16.58
C SER A 28 -19.77 -29.00 15.15
N LEU A 29 -20.60 -29.33 14.15
CA LEU A 29 -20.26 -29.38 12.74
C LEU A 29 -21.38 -28.67 11.96
N PHE A 30 -21.03 -27.55 11.34
CA PHE A 30 -21.94 -26.77 10.50
C PHE A 30 -21.42 -26.79 9.08
N LYS A 31 -22.32 -26.88 8.10
CA LYS A 31 -21.92 -26.73 6.71
C LYS A 31 -21.83 -25.25 6.41
N LEU A 32 -20.67 -24.83 5.89
CA LEU A 32 -20.46 -23.50 5.35
C LEU A 32 -20.56 -23.58 3.84
N THR A 33 -21.22 -22.60 3.23
CA THR A 33 -21.01 -22.30 1.82
C THR A 33 -19.60 -21.76 1.63
N GLU A 34 -19.12 -21.80 0.39
CA GLU A 34 -17.78 -21.31 0.06
C GLU A 34 -17.63 -19.81 0.36
N GLU A 35 -18.66 -19.01 0.04
CA GLU A 35 -18.70 -17.58 0.36
C GLU A 35 -18.64 -17.33 1.87
N GLU A 36 -19.36 -18.11 2.67
CA GLU A 36 -19.33 -17.99 4.14
C GLU A 36 -17.98 -18.38 4.72
N TYR A 37 -17.33 -19.43 4.19
CA TYR A 37 -16.00 -19.84 4.60
C TYR A 37 -14.96 -18.76 4.29
N ASP A 38 -14.95 -18.20 3.08
CA ASP A 38 -14.01 -17.17 2.68
C ASP A 38 -14.17 -15.91 3.51
N ILE A 39 -15.41 -15.49 3.80
CA ILE A 39 -15.67 -14.36 4.69
C ILE A 39 -15.13 -14.62 6.09
N ILE A 40 -15.40 -15.81 6.66
CA ILE A 40 -14.94 -16.17 8.00
C ILE A 40 -13.41 -16.25 8.04
N SER A 41 -12.77 -16.87 7.04
CA SER A 41 -11.31 -16.98 6.92
C SER A 41 -10.67 -15.61 6.77
N ASP A 42 -11.20 -14.74 5.92
CA ASP A 42 -10.72 -13.37 5.76
C ASP A 42 -10.84 -12.58 7.06
N VAL A 43 -11.94 -12.73 7.82
CA VAL A 43 -12.09 -12.06 9.11
C VAL A 43 -11.08 -12.58 10.11
N ILE A 44 -10.85 -13.90 10.17
CA ILE A 44 -9.87 -14.52 11.07
C ILE A 44 -8.44 -14.08 10.71
N ASP A 45 -8.05 -14.17 9.44
CA ASP A 45 -6.71 -13.82 8.96
C ASP A 45 -6.44 -12.33 9.13
N ASN A 46 -7.40 -11.48 8.76
CA ASN A 46 -7.29 -10.04 9.00
C ASN A 46 -7.24 -9.72 10.49
N LYS A 47 -8.07 -10.35 11.34
CA LYS A 47 -8.03 -10.11 12.78
C LYS A 47 -6.70 -10.56 13.38
N ASN A 48 -6.19 -11.72 13.01
CA ASN A 48 -4.88 -12.19 13.44
C ASN A 48 -3.75 -11.25 13.02
N ILE A 49 -3.76 -10.74 11.78
CA ILE A 49 -2.79 -9.74 11.29
C ILE A 49 -2.93 -8.40 12.02
N ILE A 50 -4.17 -7.93 12.21
CA ILE A 50 -4.47 -6.65 12.86
C ILE A 50 -4.13 -6.71 14.36
N GLU A 51 -4.45 -7.79 15.05
CA GLU A 51 -4.20 -7.93 16.49
C GLU A 51 -2.74 -8.23 16.82
N GLN A 52 -2.01 -8.93 15.96
CA GLN A 52 -0.54 -8.98 16.05
C GLN A 52 0.10 -7.59 15.88
N LYS A 53 -0.54 -6.69 15.13
CA LYS A 53 -0.08 -5.29 14.91
C LYS A 53 -0.64 -4.26 15.90
N LYS A 54 -1.70 -4.58 16.68
CA LYS A 54 -2.42 -3.63 17.56
C LYS A 54 -1.69 -3.27 18.85
N ILE A 55 -0.54 -3.87 19.17
CA ILE A 55 0.03 -3.78 20.52
C ILE A 55 0.78 -2.46 20.80
N ASP A 56 1.00 -1.57 19.83
CA ASP A 56 1.72 -0.31 20.14
C ASP A 56 1.40 0.84 19.15
N VAL A 57 0.14 1.27 19.08
CA VAL A 57 -0.22 2.48 18.30
C VAL A 57 0.30 3.70 19.05
N LYS A 58 1.36 4.32 18.53
CA LYS A 58 2.00 5.52 19.09
C LYS A 58 1.64 6.75 18.27
N ASP A 59 1.49 7.90 18.92
CA ASP A 59 1.43 9.17 18.21
C ASP A 59 2.71 9.35 17.39
N TYR A 60 2.55 9.84 16.16
CA TYR A 60 3.66 10.01 15.23
C TYR A 60 3.77 11.47 14.80
N LYS A 61 4.99 12.01 14.92
CA LYS A 61 5.38 13.26 14.29
C LYS A 61 6.77 13.14 13.69
N PHE A 62 6.89 13.51 12.43
CA PHE A 62 8.12 13.43 11.65
C PHE A 62 9.30 14.16 12.29
N ASN A 63 9.07 15.30 12.95
CA ASN A 63 10.14 16.08 13.57
C ASN A 63 10.70 15.44 14.85
N GLU A 64 9.90 14.63 15.54
CA GLU A 64 10.22 13.93 16.78
C GLU A 64 10.77 12.51 16.54
N ASP A 65 10.66 11.99 15.31
CA ASP A 65 11.14 10.66 14.91
C ASP A 65 12.69 10.63 14.82
N PRO A 66 13.38 9.88 15.70
CA PRO A 66 14.85 9.78 15.67
C PRO A 66 15.35 9.04 14.44
N GLU A 67 14.50 8.17 13.87
CA GLU A 67 14.74 7.47 12.64
C GLU A 67 13.99 8.18 11.50
N LYS A 68 13.91 9.51 11.46
CA LYS A 68 13.27 10.17 10.31
C LYS A 68 14.10 10.02 9.03
N PRO A 69 13.47 9.87 7.85
CA PRO A 69 14.15 9.95 6.57
C PRO A 69 15.01 11.21 6.44
N PHE A 70 16.12 11.12 5.70
CA PHE A 70 16.95 12.27 5.31
C PHE A 70 16.21 13.15 4.29
N LEU A 71 15.19 13.87 4.78
CA LEU A 71 14.35 14.80 4.05
C LEU A 71 14.14 16.03 4.94
N SER A 72 14.27 17.23 4.35
CA SER A 72 13.85 18.45 5.03
C SER A 72 12.37 18.41 5.41
N GLU A 73 12.02 19.02 6.56
CA GLU A 73 10.65 19.05 7.07
C GLU A 73 9.67 19.70 6.08
N SER A 74 10.09 20.79 5.44
CA SER A 74 9.32 21.46 4.38
C SER A 74 9.02 20.52 3.21
N LYS A 75 10.03 19.77 2.72
CA LYS A 75 9.82 18.84 1.61
C LYS A 75 8.92 17.67 2.02
N PHE A 76 9.06 17.20 3.25
CA PHE A 76 8.21 16.14 3.77
C PHE A 76 6.75 16.61 3.87
N GLU A 77 6.51 17.81 4.40
CA GLU A 77 5.19 18.43 4.45
C GLU A 77 4.58 18.65 3.06
N ASP A 78 5.39 19.08 2.07
CA ASP A 78 4.95 19.18 0.68
C ASP A 78 4.48 17.83 0.13
N ILE A 79 5.16 16.73 0.46
CA ILE A 79 4.76 15.37 0.06
C ILE A 79 3.43 14.99 0.70
N ILE A 80 3.23 15.27 2.00
CA ILE A 80 1.94 15.02 2.68
C ILE A 80 0.82 15.81 2.01
N ASN A 81 1.03 17.10 1.75
CA ASN A 81 0.05 17.98 1.12
C ASN A 81 -0.25 17.58 -0.34
N LEU A 82 0.76 17.05 -1.05
CA LEU A 82 0.58 16.48 -2.38
C LEU A 82 -0.26 15.21 -2.32
N LEU A 83 0.02 14.30 -1.38
CA LEU A 83 -0.74 13.07 -1.18
C LEU A 83 -2.20 13.36 -0.80
N LYS A 84 -2.45 14.31 0.11
CA LYS A 84 -3.80 14.77 0.47
C LYS A 84 -4.62 15.18 -0.75
N ARG A 85 -4.03 15.97 -1.66
CA ARG A 85 -4.70 16.49 -2.85
C ARG A 85 -4.83 15.48 -3.98
N LYS A 86 -3.79 14.67 -4.20
CA LYS A 86 -3.70 13.79 -5.38
C LYS A 86 -4.10 12.35 -5.09
N LYS A 87 -4.23 11.97 -3.81
CA LYS A 87 -4.50 10.62 -3.29
C LYS A 87 -3.47 9.55 -3.67
N ASN A 88 -2.71 9.73 -4.76
CA ASN A 88 -1.67 8.82 -5.21
C ASN A 88 -0.37 9.57 -5.50
N ILE A 89 0.72 9.07 -4.96
CA ILE A 89 2.08 9.56 -5.24
C ILE A 89 3.00 8.41 -5.64
N ILE A 90 4.05 8.73 -6.40
CA ILE A 90 5.19 7.85 -6.65
C ILE A 90 6.44 8.55 -6.14
N LEU A 91 7.11 7.94 -5.17
CA LEU A 91 8.44 8.31 -4.73
C LEU A 91 9.44 7.70 -5.70
N GLN A 92 10.17 8.52 -6.45
CA GLN A 92 11.15 8.05 -7.42
C GLN A 92 12.55 8.58 -7.11
N GLY A 93 13.57 7.75 -7.35
CA GLY A 93 14.96 8.12 -7.14
C GLY A 93 15.91 6.94 -7.29
N ALA A 94 17.21 7.21 -7.12
CA ALA A 94 18.23 6.16 -7.16
C ALA A 94 18.01 5.09 -6.06
N PRO A 95 18.53 3.87 -6.23
CA PRO A 95 18.55 2.88 -5.16
C PRO A 95 19.24 3.43 -3.90
N GLY A 96 18.74 3.06 -2.71
CA GLY A 96 19.36 3.44 -1.44
C GLY A 96 19.11 4.87 -0.96
N VAL A 97 18.26 5.66 -1.62
CA VAL A 97 17.91 7.03 -1.19
C VAL A 97 16.82 7.09 -0.10
N GLY A 98 16.43 5.94 0.48
CA GLY A 98 15.47 5.88 1.59
C GLY A 98 13.99 5.99 1.19
N LYS A 99 13.61 5.61 -0.04
CA LYS A 99 12.19 5.63 -0.49
C LYS A 99 11.33 4.68 0.34
N ASP A 100 11.79 3.43 0.48
CA ASP A 100 11.08 2.35 1.17
C ASP A 100 10.93 2.63 2.67
N PHE A 101 11.84 3.45 3.18
CA PHE A 101 11.79 3.96 4.54
C PHE A 101 10.81 5.13 4.68
N SER A 102 10.79 6.04 3.71
CA SER A 102 9.92 7.22 3.71
C SER A 102 8.44 6.89 3.54
N GLN A 103 8.09 5.87 2.76
CA GLN A 103 6.69 5.53 2.43
C GLN A 103 5.79 5.29 3.66
N LYS A 104 6.29 4.54 4.66
CA LYS A 104 5.54 4.26 5.90
C LYS A 104 5.46 5.50 6.77
N LYS A 105 6.56 6.23 6.91
CA LYS A 105 6.61 7.47 7.70
C LYS A 105 5.67 8.54 7.14
N ILE A 106 5.50 8.60 5.81
CA ILE A 106 4.49 9.44 5.15
C ILE A 106 3.07 9.07 5.60
N ALA A 107 2.74 7.77 5.59
CA ALA A 107 1.43 7.29 6.06
C ALA A 107 1.23 7.59 7.55
N TYR A 108 2.23 7.34 8.39
CA TYR A 108 2.16 7.65 9.82
C TYR A 108 1.95 9.14 10.10
N GLN A 109 2.69 10.01 9.42
CA GLN A 109 2.50 11.46 9.53
C GLN A 109 1.11 11.88 9.09
N PHE A 110 0.59 11.26 8.03
CA PHE A 110 -0.74 11.56 7.54
C PHE A 110 -1.80 11.21 8.60
N MET A 111 -1.70 10.03 9.21
CA MET A 111 -2.62 9.56 10.25
C MET A 111 -2.37 10.22 11.62
N GLY A 112 -1.20 10.81 11.82
CA GLY A 112 -0.73 11.29 13.13
C GLY A 112 -0.33 10.18 14.10
N LYS A 113 -0.20 8.93 13.63
CA LYS A 113 0.08 7.76 14.47
C LYS A 113 0.78 6.64 13.69
N GLU A 114 1.59 5.84 14.38
CA GLU A 114 2.17 4.61 13.88
C GLU A 114 1.13 3.47 13.97
N ASP A 115 0.30 3.35 12.93
CA ASP A 115 -0.75 2.33 12.85
C ASP A 115 -0.61 1.49 11.57
N ASP A 116 0.06 0.34 11.70
CA ASP A 116 0.29 -0.60 10.61
C ASP A 116 -0.97 -1.40 10.20
N SER A 117 -2.09 -1.27 10.92
CA SER A 117 -3.35 -1.96 10.59
C SER A 117 -4.09 -1.30 9.41
N GLN A 118 -3.84 -0.01 9.21
CA GLN A 118 -4.40 0.79 8.11
C GLN A 118 -3.50 0.79 6.86
N ILE A 119 -2.34 0.14 6.94
CA ILE A 119 -1.33 0.10 5.89
C ILE A 119 -1.23 -1.31 5.30
N GLN A 120 -1.37 -1.41 3.98
CA GLN A 120 -1.01 -2.60 3.22
C GLN A 120 0.24 -2.31 2.39
N LEU A 121 1.25 -3.17 2.50
CA LEU A 121 2.46 -3.11 1.69
C LEU A 121 2.50 -4.32 0.77
N VAL A 122 2.76 -4.08 -0.52
CA VAL A 122 3.05 -5.12 -1.51
C VAL A 122 4.26 -4.69 -2.34
N GLN A 123 4.96 -5.64 -2.93
CA GLN A 123 6.02 -5.36 -3.89
C GLN A 123 5.62 -5.94 -5.26
N PHE A 124 5.70 -5.12 -6.30
CA PHE A 124 5.40 -5.59 -7.66
C PHE A 124 6.61 -6.28 -8.29
N HIS A 125 6.30 -7.29 -9.10
CA HIS A 125 7.26 -8.03 -9.92
C HIS A 125 6.65 -8.31 -11.29
N GLN A 126 7.45 -8.79 -12.24
CA GLN A 126 7.03 -8.96 -13.64
C GLN A 126 5.84 -9.91 -13.80
N SER A 127 5.73 -10.93 -12.94
CA SER A 127 4.63 -11.90 -12.94
C SER A 127 3.42 -11.47 -12.11
N TYR A 128 3.42 -10.27 -11.52
CA TYR A 128 2.30 -9.82 -10.69
C TYR A 128 1.10 -9.50 -11.60
N SER A 129 -0.07 -10.04 -11.27
CA SER A 129 -1.22 -10.10 -12.19
C SER A 129 -2.45 -9.37 -11.66
N TYR A 130 -3.45 -9.19 -12.54
CA TYR A 130 -4.76 -8.65 -12.15
C TYR A 130 -5.46 -9.59 -11.17
N GLU A 131 -5.33 -10.89 -11.41
CA GLU A 131 -5.97 -11.97 -10.67
C GLU A 131 -5.49 -12.04 -9.22
N ASP A 132 -4.25 -11.62 -8.95
CA ASP A 132 -3.70 -11.53 -7.58
C ASP A 132 -4.06 -10.20 -6.90
N PHE A 133 -4.26 -9.14 -7.69
CA PHE A 133 -4.40 -7.78 -7.18
C PHE A 133 -5.86 -7.38 -6.94
N ILE A 134 -6.73 -7.63 -7.91
CA ILE A 134 -8.13 -7.22 -7.91
C ILE A 134 -9.03 -8.42 -7.65
N GLN A 135 -9.10 -9.35 -8.60
CA GLN A 135 -9.98 -10.50 -8.50
C GLN A 135 -9.60 -11.53 -9.56
N GLY A 136 -9.65 -12.81 -9.23
CA GLY A 136 -9.30 -13.87 -10.17
C GLY A 136 -9.95 -15.19 -9.85
N ILE A 137 -10.02 -16.07 -10.85
CA ILE A 137 -10.52 -17.43 -10.65
C ILE A 137 -9.39 -18.30 -10.09
N ARG A 138 -9.70 -19.09 -9.06
CA ARG A 138 -8.79 -20.06 -8.45
C ARG A 138 -9.47 -21.43 -8.36
N PRO A 139 -8.73 -22.53 -8.56
CA PRO A 139 -9.26 -23.87 -8.35
C PRO A 139 -9.35 -24.17 -6.85
N ASN A 140 -10.42 -24.85 -6.47
CA ASN A 140 -10.61 -25.39 -5.14
C ASN A 140 -10.09 -26.82 -5.04
N GLU A 141 -9.95 -27.32 -3.81
CA GLU A 141 -9.53 -28.71 -3.53
C GLU A 141 -10.42 -29.75 -4.23
N ASN A 142 -11.69 -29.40 -4.47
CA ASN A 142 -12.68 -30.27 -5.09
C ASN A 142 -12.63 -30.25 -6.64
N GLY A 143 -11.70 -29.49 -7.23
CA GLY A 143 -11.59 -29.27 -8.68
C GLY A 143 -12.64 -28.30 -9.26
N SER A 144 -13.48 -27.68 -8.43
CA SER A 144 -14.32 -26.55 -8.83
C SER A 144 -13.50 -25.26 -8.91
N TYR A 145 -14.07 -24.23 -9.53
CA TYR A 145 -13.46 -22.91 -9.63
C TYR A 145 -14.28 -21.91 -8.83
N SER A 146 -13.59 -21.04 -8.09
CA SER A 146 -14.21 -19.94 -7.38
C SER A 146 -13.50 -18.63 -7.67
N ILE A 147 -14.24 -17.55 -7.47
CA ILE A 147 -13.73 -16.20 -7.61
C ILE A 147 -13.11 -15.79 -6.30
N LYS A 148 -11.80 -15.54 -6.31
CA LYS A 148 -11.06 -15.06 -5.16
C LYS A 148 -10.77 -13.57 -5.31
N ASN A 149 -11.03 -12.84 -4.23
CA ASN A 149 -10.70 -11.41 -4.15
C ASN A 149 -9.19 -11.22 -3.95
N GLY A 150 -8.64 -10.30 -4.73
CA GLY A 150 -7.24 -9.91 -4.65
C GLY A 150 -6.98 -8.93 -3.51
N ILE A 151 -5.70 -8.72 -3.23
CA ILE A 151 -5.25 -7.95 -2.06
C ILE A 151 -5.74 -6.50 -2.05
N PHE A 152 -5.83 -5.85 -3.21
CA PHE A 152 -6.30 -4.46 -3.31
C PHE A 152 -7.81 -4.35 -3.21
N PHE A 153 -8.55 -5.33 -3.72
CA PHE A 153 -10.00 -5.39 -3.56
C PHE A 153 -10.37 -5.51 -2.08
N SER A 154 -9.81 -6.50 -1.38
CA SER A 154 -10.10 -6.72 0.05
C SER A 154 -9.67 -5.52 0.89
N PHE A 155 -8.56 -4.86 0.52
CA PHE A 155 -8.13 -3.62 1.15
C PHE A 155 -9.14 -2.48 0.99
N CYS A 156 -9.67 -2.28 -0.23
CA CYS A 156 -10.67 -1.25 -0.50
C CYS A 156 -11.97 -1.54 0.26
N ARG A 157 -12.45 -2.79 0.30
CA ARG A 157 -13.64 -3.15 1.10
C ARG A 157 -13.44 -2.86 2.59
N ARG A 158 -12.23 -3.09 3.12
CA ARG A 158 -11.91 -2.72 4.50
C ARG A 158 -11.95 -1.21 4.71
N ALA A 159 -11.44 -0.42 3.77
CA ALA A 159 -11.48 1.04 3.85
C ALA A 159 -12.91 1.60 3.75
N GLU A 160 -13.74 1.01 2.90
CA GLU A 160 -15.15 1.37 2.73
C GLU A 160 -15.97 1.17 4.03
N ASN A 161 -15.68 0.09 4.78
CA ASN A 161 -16.31 -0.19 6.07
C ASN A 161 -15.83 0.71 7.22
N HIS A 162 -14.82 1.54 6.99
CA HIS A 162 -14.22 2.45 7.97
C HIS A 162 -14.00 3.85 7.37
N PRO A 163 -15.07 4.54 6.95
CA PRO A 163 -14.98 5.82 6.25
C PRO A 163 -14.35 6.95 7.09
N GLU A 164 -14.33 6.80 8.42
CA GLU A 164 -13.73 7.72 9.38
C GLU A 164 -12.20 7.61 9.48
N LYS A 165 -11.62 6.62 8.80
CA LYS A 165 -10.20 6.26 8.88
C LYS A 165 -9.55 6.36 7.52
N GLU A 166 -8.29 6.77 7.48
CA GLU A 166 -7.46 6.76 6.29
C GLU A 166 -6.78 5.41 6.11
N PHE A 167 -6.67 4.96 4.86
CA PHE A 167 -6.07 3.69 4.51
C PHE A 167 -4.97 3.89 3.47
N PHE A 168 -3.79 3.31 3.69
CA PHE A 168 -2.63 3.48 2.81
C PHE A 168 -2.25 2.16 2.14
N PHE A 169 -2.29 2.14 0.81
CA PHE A 169 -1.83 1.03 0.01
C PHE A 169 -0.48 1.38 -0.62
N ILE A 170 0.56 0.72 -0.13
CA ILE A 170 1.95 0.97 -0.51
C ILE A 170 2.39 -0.08 -1.53
N ILE A 171 2.90 0.37 -2.66
CA ILE A 171 3.35 -0.47 -3.77
C ILE A 171 4.84 -0.23 -3.98
N ASP A 172 5.64 -1.14 -3.45
CA ASP A 172 7.07 -1.12 -3.67
C ASP A 172 7.42 -1.62 -5.08
N GLU A 173 8.46 -1.03 -5.68
CA GLU A 173 8.93 -1.35 -7.04
C GLU A 173 7.80 -1.30 -8.10
N ILE A 174 6.98 -0.25 -8.05
CA ILE A 174 5.75 -0.14 -8.84
C ILE A 174 5.99 -0.27 -10.36
N ASN A 175 7.16 0.10 -10.87
CA ASN A 175 7.54 -0.05 -12.28
C ASN A 175 7.91 -1.48 -12.71
N ARG A 176 8.05 -2.43 -11.78
CA ARG A 176 8.37 -3.83 -12.12
C ARG A 176 7.17 -4.62 -12.60
N GLY A 177 5.95 -4.15 -12.31
CA GLY A 177 4.70 -4.70 -12.81
C GLY A 177 4.21 -3.99 -14.07
N ASN A 178 3.39 -4.68 -14.87
CA ASN A 178 2.62 -4.03 -15.93
C ASN A 178 1.38 -3.37 -15.32
N LEU A 179 1.51 -2.10 -14.95
CA LEU A 179 0.48 -1.39 -14.20
C LEU A 179 -0.89 -1.35 -14.89
N SER A 180 -0.92 -1.17 -16.22
CA SER A 180 -2.18 -1.18 -16.96
C SER A 180 -2.88 -2.53 -16.89
N LYS A 181 -2.13 -3.64 -16.91
CA LYS A 181 -2.69 -4.98 -16.74
C LYS A 181 -3.11 -5.26 -15.29
N ILE A 182 -2.27 -4.89 -14.32
CA ILE A 182 -2.51 -5.15 -12.90
C ILE A 182 -3.73 -4.39 -12.39
N PHE A 183 -3.86 -3.10 -12.71
CA PHE A 183 -4.99 -2.29 -12.26
C PHE A 183 -6.25 -2.53 -13.10
N GLY A 184 -6.12 -2.93 -14.37
CA GLY A 184 -7.26 -3.20 -15.25
C GLY A 184 -8.26 -2.03 -15.28
N GLU A 185 -9.51 -2.34 -14.95
CA GLU A 185 -10.65 -1.42 -14.88
C GLU A 185 -10.46 -0.35 -13.79
N MET A 186 -9.68 -0.65 -12.74
CA MET A 186 -9.42 0.28 -11.63
C MET A 186 -8.56 1.45 -12.04
N MET A 187 -7.87 1.36 -13.18
CA MET A 187 -6.98 2.39 -13.67
C MET A 187 -7.68 3.75 -13.73
N MET A 188 -8.95 3.81 -14.15
CA MET A 188 -9.73 5.07 -14.15
C MET A 188 -10.00 5.59 -12.73
N LEU A 189 -10.33 4.70 -11.80
CA LEU A 189 -10.75 5.01 -10.43
C LEU A 189 -9.61 5.52 -9.54
N LEU A 190 -8.36 5.41 -10.02
CA LEU A 190 -7.23 6.03 -9.36
C LEU A 190 -7.36 7.57 -9.31
N GLU A 191 -8.06 8.19 -10.26
CA GLU A 191 -8.29 9.64 -10.27
C GLU A 191 -9.16 10.05 -9.06
N PRO A 192 -8.74 11.04 -8.24
CA PRO A 192 -9.44 11.40 -6.99
C PRO A 192 -10.92 11.73 -7.17
N ASP A 193 -11.30 12.39 -8.26
CA ASP A 193 -12.67 12.79 -8.57
C ASP A 193 -13.57 11.63 -9.03
N LYS A 194 -13.00 10.44 -9.24
CA LYS A 194 -13.69 9.24 -9.75
C LYS A 194 -13.86 8.13 -8.71
N ARG A 195 -13.65 8.46 -7.43
CA ARG A 195 -13.71 7.52 -6.29
C ARG A 195 -15.08 7.48 -5.60
N ASN A 196 -16.12 7.36 -6.40
CA ASN A 196 -17.50 7.37 -5.91
C ASN A 196 -18.40 6.51 -6.80
N ASP A 197 -19.59 6.20 -6.28
CA ASP A 197 -20.58 5.32 -6.91
C ASP A 197 -20.93 5.67 -8.35
N LYS A 198 -20.89 6.97 -8.71
CA LYS A 198 -21.17 7.42 -10.08
C LYS A 198 -20.21 6.83 -11.10
N TYR A 199 -18.95 6.63 -10.71
CA TYR A 199 -17.90 6.09 -11.57
C TYR A 199 -17.64 4.60 -11.33
N ALA A 200 -18.35 3.97 -10.39
CA ALA A 200 -18.17 2.57 -10.05
C ALA A 200 -18.33 1.68 -11.30
N VAL A 201 -17.39 0.74 -11.46
CA VAL A 201 -17.27 -0.13 -12.63
C VAL A 201 -17.61 -1.57 -12.24
N ARG A 202 -18.05 -2.36 -13.21
CA ARG A 202 -18.19 -3.81 -13.05
C ARG A 202 -16.82 -4.46 -13.25
N LEU A 203 -16.43 -5.35 -12.35
CA LEU A 203 -15.18 -6.11 -12.46
C LEU A 203 -15.32 -7.28 -13.44
N THR A 204 -14.22 -7.67 -14.10
CA THR A 204 -14.17 -8.79 -15.06
C THR A 204 -14.80 -10.09 -14.53
N TYR A 205 -14.55 -10.44 -13.28
CA TYR A 205 -15.03 -11.69 -12.66
C TYR A 205 -16.26 -11.49 -11.76
N SER A 206 -16.90 -10.32 -11.77
CA SER A 206 -18.08 -10.09 -10.93
C SER A 206 -19.36 -10.63 -11.59
N ASP A 207 -20.00 -11.58 -10.90
CA ASP A 207 -21.36 -12.04 -11.20
C ASP A 207 -22.40 -11.03 -10.67
N ASP A 208 -23.49 -10.85 -11.42
CA ASP A 208 -24.70 -10.13 -11.01
C ASP A 208 -24.57 -8.64 -10.60
N GLY A 209 -23.78 -7.87 -11.34
CA GLY A 209 -23.94 -6.41 -11.40
C GLY A 209 -23.41 -5.64 -10.19
N GLU A 210 -22.69 -6.30 -9.28
CA GLU A 210 -21.93 -5.63 -8.23
C GLU A 210 -20.92 -4.69 -8.88
N LYS A 211 -21.04 -3.40 -8.53
CA LYS A 211 -20.10 -2.38 -8.96
C LYS A 211 -19.08 -2.15 -7.86
N PHE A 212 -17.90 -1.77 -8.30
CA PHE A 212 -16.78 -1.46 -7.42
C PHE A 212 -16.22 -0.09 -7.75
N HIS A 213 -15.89 0.68 -6.72
CA HIS A 213 -15.05 1.86 -6.84
C HIS A 213 -13.97 1.86 -5.76
N ILE A 214 -12.89 2.58 -5.98
CA ILE A 214 -11.88 2.82 -4.94
C ILE A 214 -12.48 3.81 -3.93
N PRO A 215 -12.48 3.55 -2.61
CA PRO A 215 -12.96 4.49 -1.61
C PRO A 215 -12.13 5.78 -1.56
N ASP A 216 -12.75 6.91 -1.22
CA ASP A 216 -12.02 8.20 -1.18
C ASP A 216 -10.99 8.28 -0.04
N ASN A 217 -11.18 7.51 1.03
CA ASN A 217 -10.25 7.40 2.16
C ASN A 217 -9.04 6.46 1.90
N VAL A 218 -8.90 5.91 0.69
CA VAL A 218 -7.72 5.14 0.26
C VAL A 218 -6.66 6.07 -0.33
N TYR A 219 -5.40 5.85 0.04
CA TYR A 219 -4.24 6.58 -0.47
C TYR A 219 -3.22 5.59 -1.02
N LEU A 220 -2.62 5.89 -2.18
CA LEU A 220 -1.61 5.03 -2.80
C LEU A 220 -0.23 5.68 -2.76
N ILE A 221 0.76 4.93 -2.29
CA ILE A 221 2.16 5.36 -2.27
C ILE A 221 2.97 4.33 -3.04
N GLY A 222 3.43 4.68 -4.24
CA GLY A 222 4.35 3.86 -5.01
C GLY A 222 5.80 4.23 -4.74
N THR A 223 6.72 3.28 -4.78
CA THR A 223 8.16 3.56 -4.89
C THR A 223 8.69 3.11 -6.24
N MET A 224 9.67 3.84 -6.76
CA MET A 224 10.25 3.57 -8.07
C MET A 224 11.75 3.79 -8.07
N ASN A 225 12.50 2.76 -8.46
CA ASN A 225 13.91 2.88 -8.78
C ASN A 225 14.10 3.45 -10.20
N THR A 226 14.71 4.63 -10.31
CA THR A 226 14.93 5.30 -11.61
C THR A 226 16.15 4.77 -12.37
N ALA A 227 16.98 3.93 -11.74
CA ALA A 227 18.16 3.35 -12.34
C ALA A 227 17.87 2.07 -13.16
N ASP A 228 16.70 1.45 -12.94
CA ASP A 228 16.32 0.20 -13.57
C ASP A 228 15.89 0.47 -15.03
N ARG A 229 16.84 0.28 -15.96
CA ARG A 229 16.66 0.53 -17.41
C ARG A 229 15.82 -0.52 -18.14
N SER A 230 15.45 -1.63 -17.49
CA SER A 230 14.76 -2.78 -18.08
C SER A 230 13.24 -2.80 -17.84
N LEU A 231 12.68 -1.72 -17.30
CA LEU A 231 11.31 -1.71 -16.78
C LEU A 231 10.32 -1.10 -17.77
N ALA A 232 9.06 -1.54 -17.67
CA ALA A 232 7.98 -1.01 -18.48
C ALA A 232 7.95 0.52 -18.31
N MET A 233 8.04 1.26 -19.42
CA MET A 233 7.92 2.71 -19.36
C MET A 233 6.59 3.06 -18.68
N VAL A 234 6.65 3.90 -17.64
CA VAL A 234 5.44 4.39 -17.01
C VAL A 234 4.68 5.21 -18.04
N ASP A 235 3.57 4.65 -18.51
CA ASP A 235 2.77 5.26 -19.56
C ASP A 235 2.22 6.63 -19.08
N TYR A 236 1.97 7.52 -20.04
CA TYR A 236 1.41 8.85 -19.82
C TYR A 236 0.08 8.78 -19.06
N ALA A 237 -0.69 7.72 -19.31
CA ALA A 237 -1.90 7.39 -18.56
C ALA A 237 -1.65 7.34 -17.04
N LEU A 238 -0.56 6.71 -16.60
CA LEU A 238 -0.25 6.58 -15.17
C LEU A 238 0.32 7.86 -14.58
N ARG A 239 1.11 8.61 -15.36
CA ARG A 239 1.59 9.95 -14.98
C ARG A 239 0.49 10.95 -14.66
N ARG A 240 -0.69 10.78 -15.26
CA ARG A 240 -1.87 11.61 -14.96
C ARG A 240 -2.52 11.26 -13.62
N ARG A 241 -2.34 10.03 -13.14
CA ARG A 241 -3.05 9.45 -11.98
C ARG A 241 -2.21 9.44 -10.71
N PHE A 242 -0.89 9.47 -10.85
CA PHE A 242 0.06 9.60 -9.75
C PHE A 242 0.83 10.91 -9.86
N ALA A 243 1.05 11.58 -8.73
CA ALA A 243 2.02 12.66 -8.67
C ALA A 243 3.42 12.12 -8.36
N PHE A 244 4.42 12.56 -9.12
CA PHE A 244 5.79 12.04 -9.00
C PHE A 244 6.62 12.95 -8.10
N VAL A 245 7.26 12.35 -7.11
CA VAL A 245 8.12 13.02 -6.14
C VAL A 245 9.54 12.50 -6.30
N ASN A 246 10.47 13.40 -6.59
CA ASN A 246 11.88 13.06 -6.66
C ASN A 246 12.50 13.03 -5.25
N ILE A 247 12.88 11.82 -4.82
CA ILE A 247 13.70 11.60 -3.64
C ILE A 247 15.15 11.60 -4.09
N GLU A 248 15.80 12.73 -3.87
CA GLU A 248 17.24 12.87 -4.02
C GLU A 248 17.90 12.53 -2.68
N PRO A 249 19.10 11.95 -2.69
CA PRO A 249 19.85 11.71 -1.47
C PRO A 249 20.30 13.03 -0.85
N GLU A 250 19.83 13.32 0.36
CA GLU A 250 20.21 14.52 1.10
C GLU A 250 21.43 14.25 1.99
N PHE A 251 22.61 14.61 1.50
CA PHE A 251 23.88 14.54 2.25
C PHE A 251 24.17 15.81 3.06
N GLY A 252 23.12 16.51 3.49
CA GLY A 252 23.23 17.74 4.26
C GLY A 252 23.62 17.49 5.72
N ASP A 253 23.36 18.50 6.55
CA ASP A 253 23.75 18.50 7.97
C ASP A 253 23.18 17.30 8.74
N GLN A 254 21.98 16.82 8.38
CA GLN A 254 21.39 15.63 9.00
C GLN A 254 22.21 14.36 8.76
N PHE A 255 22.68 14.14 7.54
CA PHE A 255 23.53 12.99 7.21
C PHE A 255 24.92 13.12 7.83
N ALA A 256 25.49 14.34 7.83
CA ALA A 256 26.75 14.62 8.50
C ALA A 256 26.66 14.37 10.01
N LYS A 257 25.54 14.75 10.64
CA LYS A 257 25.25 14.49 12.06
C LYS A 257 25.13 13.00 12.34
N TYR A 258 24.34 12.27 11.55
CA TYR A 258 24.21 10.81 11.65
C TYR A 258 25.57 10.09 11.60
N LEU A 259 26.44 10.48 10.67
CA LEU A 259 27.78 9.87 10.54
C LEU A 259 28.72 10.27 11.68
N SER A 260 28.60 11.49 12.19
CA SER A 260 29.36 11.95 13.37
C SER A 260 28.96 11.17 14.63
N ASP A 261 27.66 10.98 14.83
CA ASP A 261 27.09 10.20 15.94
C ASP A 261 27.47 8.71 15.84
N SER A 262 27.62 8.20 14.60
CA SER A 262 28.07 6.83 14.30
C SER A 262 29.58 6.61 14.46
N LYS A 263 30.35 7.60 14.95
CA LYS A 263 31.82 7.56 15.13
C LYS A 263 32.62 7.24 13.86
N VAL A 264 32.11 7.60 12.68
CA VAL A 264 32.85 7.43 11.42
C VAL A 264 33.94 8.50 11.32
N ASP A 265 35.16 8.11 10.95
CA ASP A 265 36.30 9.03 10.81
C ASP A 265 36.01 10.14 9.78
N ASN A 266 36.13 11.41 10.20
CA ASN A 266 35.82 12.61 9.41
C ASN A 266 36.55 12.64 8.05
N ILE A 267 37.73 12.04 7.94
CA ILE A 267 38.51 12.01 6.69
C ILE A 267 37.87 11.04 5.68
N LEU A 268 37.38 9.89 6.15
CA LEU A 268 36.63 8.93 5.33
C LEU A 268 35.30 9.52 4.87
N LEU A 269 34.66 10.27 5.75
CA LEU A 269 33.41 11.00 5.53
C LEU A 269 33.52 12.01 4.38
N ILE A 270 34.54 12.87 4.42
CA ILE A 270 34.82 13.87 3.38
C ILE A 270 35.15 13.19 2.04
N LYS A 271 35.95 12.12 2.06
CA LYS A 271 36.27 11.35 0.84
C LYS A 271 35.01 10.70 0.23
N PHE A 272 34.14 10.14 1.06
CA PHE A 272 32.89 9.51 0.61
C PHE A 272 31.96 10.55 -0.03
N LEU A 273 31.74 11.69 0.63
CA LEU A 273 30.90 12.78 0.12
C LEU A 273 31.43 13.35 -1.22
N ILE A 274 32.76 13.50 -1.36
CA ILE A 274 33.38 13.98 -2.61
C ILE A 274 33.23 12.97 -3.75
N LEU A 275 33.54 11.69 -3.50
CA LEU A 275 33.42 10.63 -4.51
C LEU A 275 31.98 10.46 -4.97
N TRP A 276 31.02 10.55 -4.06
CA TRP A 276 29.61 10.37 -4.37
C TRP A 276 28.99 11.59 -5.06
N LYS A 277 29.35 12.83 -4.67
CA LYS A 277 28.98 14.05 -5.45
C LYS A 277 29.45 13.97 -6.90
N ARG A 278 30.67 13.44 -7.14
CA ARG A 278 31.19 13.19 -8.50
C ARG A 278 30.37 12.12 -9.23
N GLN A 279 29.90 11.09 -8.54
CA GLN A 279 29.07 10.04 -9.12
C GLN A 279 27.66 10.54 -9.48
N ILE A 280 27.03 11.36 -8.64
CA ILE A 280 25.75 12.02 -8.95
C ILE A 280 25.89 12.93 -10.18
N GLN A 281 26.92 13.79 -10.22
CA GLN A 281 27.15 14.66 -11.38
C GLN A 281 27.37 13.89 -12.68
N ARG A 282 28.05 12.73 -12.60
CA ARG A 282 28.17 11.81 -13.74
C ARG A 282 26.81 11.25 -14.13
N SER A 283 25.99 10.78 -13.18
CA SER A 283 24.67 10.23 -13.48
C SER A 283 23.70 11.26 -14.11
N LYS A 284 23.73 12.52 -13.67
CA LYS A 284 22.94 13.63 -14.27
C LYS A 284 23.36 13.95 -15.71
N ARG A 285 24.63 13.76 -16.08
CA ARG A 285 25.13 13.92 -17.46
C ARG A 285 24.75 12.78 -18.41
N TYR A 286 24.32 11.62 -17.89
CA TYR A 286 23.87 10.48 -18.70
C TYR A 286 22.34 10.45 -18.90
N GLN A 287 21.60 11.39 -18.30
CA GLN A 287 20.15 11.52 -18.43
C GLN A 287 19.71 12.75 -19.27
N SER A 288 20.67 13.56 -19.75
CA SER A 288 20.48 14.60 -20.77
C SER A 288 20.84 14.06 -22.14
#